data_AF-A0A8E7UYK5-F1
#
_entry.id   AF-A0A8E7UYK5-F1
#
_cell.length_a   1.000
_cell.length_b   1.000
_cell.length_c   1.000
_cell.angle_alpha   90.00
_cell.angle_beta   90.00
_cell.angle_gamma   90.00
#
_symmetry.space_group_name_H-M   'P 1'
#
loop_
_entity.id
_entity.type
_entity.pdbx_description
1 polymer ?
#
loop_
_entity_poly.entity_id
_entity_poly.type
_entity_poly.pdbx_seq_one_letter_code
_entity_poly.pdbx_strand_id
1 'polypeptide(L)'
;MNGKIYKHVSERLYADIDNERVADIDIVGLTQSDEVKDFFGNSVIIHEGDYVYLYTDSIEGGELSYIFSEGYVIPNPYEFKPYKWCCKLAGDEPYFEYLDEYNKRFDV
;
A
#
# COMPACT_ATOMS: atom_id res chain seq x y z
N MET A 1 2.88 -21.02 -10.40
CA MET A 1 2.58 -20.80 -8.96
C MET A 1 3.39 -19.59 -8.53
N ASN A 2 2.84 -18.39 -8.65
CA ASN A 2 3.49 -17.20 -8.09
C ASN A 2 3.18 -17.21 -6.60
N GLY A 3 4.10 -17.74 -5.80
CA GLY A 3 4.03 -17.59 -4.36
C GLY A 3 4.09 -16.10 -4.05
N LYS A 4 3.04 -15.55 -3.45
CA LYS A 4 3.07 -14.19 -2.90
C LYS A 4 4.27 -14.13 -1.95
N ILE A 5 5.23 -13.25 -2.23
CA ILE A 5 6.34 -12.99 -1.31
C ILE A 5 5.72 -12.19 -0.17
N TYR A 6 5.42 -12.84 0.95
CA TYR A 6 4.88 -12.16 2.12
C TYR A 6 5.99 -11.33 2.78
N LYS A 7 5.71 -10.05 3.03
CA LYS A 7 6.63 -9.12 3.68
C LYS A 7 6.14 -8.77 5.08
N HIS A 8 7.09 -8.61 5.99
CA HIS A 8 6.81 -8.17 7.35
C HIS A 8 6.27 -6.73 7.34
N VAL A 9 5.49 -6.33 8.35
CA VAL A 9 4.89 -4.98 8.41
C VAL A 9 5.93 -3.86 8.27
N SER A 10 7.14 -4.11 8.79
CA SER A 10 8.30 -3.20 8.71
C SER A 10 8.78 -2.89 7.30
N GLU A 11 8.42 -3.71 6.31
CA GLU A 11 8.84 -3.55 4.91
C GLU A 11 7.74 -2.90 4.05
N ARG A 12 6.66 -2.44 4.68
CA ARG A 12 5.51 -1.83 4.02
C ARG A 12 5.61 -0.31 4.00
N LEU A 13 5.07 0.28 2.95
CA LEU A 13 5.00 1.71 2.72
C LEU A 13 3.62 2.23 3.12
N TYR A 14 3.56 3.40 3.74
CA TYR A 14 2.30 4.04 4.07
C TYR A 14 1.59 4.50 2.79
N ALA A 15 0.31 4.18 2.68
CA ALA A 15 -0.58 4.74 1.68
C ALA A 15 -1.96 4.95 2.31
N ASP A 16 -2.52 6.15 2.21
CA ASP A 16 -3.87 6.44 2.67
C ASP A 16 -4.88 5.93 1.63
N ILE A 17 -5.13 4.62 1.68
CA ILE A 17 -5.91 3.90 0.68
C ILE A 17 -7.38 4.39 0.64
N ASP A 18 -7.90 4.90 1.76
CA ASP A 18 -9.30 5.32 1.86
C ASP A 18 -9.52 6.70 1.22
N ASN A 19 -8.55 7.62 1.38
CA ASN A 19 -8.68 8.97 0.84
C ASN A 19 -8.00 9.15 -0.53
N GLU A 20 -7.04 8.29 -0.88
CA GLU A 20 -6.23 8.41 -2.09
C GLU A 20 -6.62 7.45 -3.22
N ARG A 21 -7.75 6.76 -3.07
CA ARG A 21 -8.47 6.14 -4.19
C ARG A 21 -9.27 7.20 -4.92
N VAL A 22 -8.77 7.59 -6.09
CA VAL A 22 -9.27 8.76 -6.80
C VAL A 22 -10.49 8.45 -7.67
N ALA A 23 -10.46 7.34 -8.43
CA ALA A 23 -11.48 7.01 -9.42
C ALA A 23 -11.55 5.51 -9.73
N ASP A 24 -10.40 4.88 -9.90
CA ASP A 24 -10.31 3.43 -10.11
C ASP A 24 -10.11 2.72 -8.77
N ILE A 25 -10.82 1.60 -8.57
CA ILE A 25 -10.77 0.84 -7.32
C ILE A 25 -9.38 0.24 -7.05
N ASP A 26 -8.56 0.12 -8.11
CA ASP A 26 -7.25 -0.53 -8.11
C ASP A 26 -6.06 0.45 -8.18
N ILE A 27 -6.28 1.78 -8.11
CA ILE A 27 -5.19 2.77 -8.12
C ILE A 27 -5.23 3.65 -6.87
N VAL A 28 -4.10 3.74 -6.19
CA VAL A 28 -3.92 4.53 -4.96
C VAL A 28 -2.79 5.54 -5.15
N GLY A 29 -3.00 6.81 -4.82
CA GLY A 29 -1.94 7.81 -4.80
C GLY A 29 -0.89 7.52 -3.71
N LEU A 30 0.41 7.63 -4.03
CA LEU A 30 1.49 7.38 -3.06
C LEU A 30 2.17 8.67 -2.60
N THR A 31 2.71 9.46 -3.53
CA THR A 31 3.56 10.60 -3.18
C THR A 31 3.66 11.62 -4.32
N GLN A 32 4.02 12.85 -3.98
CA GLN A 32 4.28 13.97 -4.91
C GLN A 32 5.77 14.08 -5.31
N SER A 33 6.65 13.29 -4.69
CA SER A 33 8.09 13.21 -4.96
C SER A 33 8.51 11.76 -5.21
N ASP A 34 9.81 11.46 -5.23
CA ASP A 34 10.30 10.08 -5.26
C ASP A 34 10.34 9.43 -3.88
N GLU A 35 9.95 10.15 -2.82
CA GLU A 35 10.03 9.67 -1.44
C GLU A 35 8.66 9.27 -0.90
N VAL A 36 8.62 8.13 -0.21
CA VAL A 36 7.46 7.64 0.55
C VAL A 36 7.93 7.13 1.90
N LYS A 37 7.03 7.08 2.89
CA LYS A 37 7.36 6.64 4.24
C LYS A 37 7.19 5.14 4.40
N ASP A 38 8.20 4.48 4.98
CA ASP A 38 8.05 3.12 5.49
C ASP A 38 7.28 3.12 6.81
N PHE A 39 7.00 1.91 7.31
CA PHE A 39 6.30 1.70 8.58
C PHE A 39 6.97 2.37 9.80
N PHE A 40 8.29 2.58 9.77
CA PHE A 40 9.02 3.25 10.85
C PHE A 40 9.17 4.77 10.64
N GLY A 41 8.61 5.31 9.55
CA GLY A 41 8.67 6.73 9.20
C GLY A 41 9.96 7.16 8.49
N ASN A 42 10.81 6.21 8.06
CA ASN A 42 11.97 6.52 7.24
C ASN A 42 11.52 6.87 5.81
N SER A 43 12.25 7.78 5.16
CA SER A 43 12.04 8.02 3.72
C SER A 43 12.67 6.88 2.91
N VAL A 44 11.89 6.32 2.00
CA VAL A 44 12.30 5.32 1.00
C VAL A 44 12.10 5.92 -0.38
N ILE A 45 13.09 5.73 -1.26
CA ILE A 45 12.98 6.15 -2.65
C ILE A 45 12.28 5.06 -3.45
N ILE A 46 11.27 5.44 -4.24
CA ILE A 46 10.56 4.54 -5.15
C ILE A 46 10.66 5.03 -6.60
N HIS A 47 10.53 4.08 -7.53
CA HIS A 47 10.60 4.32 -8.97
C HIS A 47 9.46 3.59 -9.69
N GLU A 48 9.18 4.02 -10.91
CA GLU A 48 8.26 3.31 -11.80
C GLU A 48 8.63 1.82 -11.92
N GLY A 49 7.63 0.95 -11.77
CA GLY A 49 7.77 -0.50 -11.88
C GLY A 49 8.17 -1.22 -10.59
N ASP A 50 8.53 -0.50 -9.52
CA ASP A 50 8.82 -1.11 -8.23
C ASP A 50 7.60 -1.86 -7.70
N TYR A 51 7.81 -3.10 -7.23
CA TYR A 51 6.77 -3.86 -6.54
C TYR A 51 6.80 -3.52 -5.04
N VAL A 52 5.71 -2.96 -4.53
CA VAL A 52 5.63 -2.42 -3.18
C VAL A 52 4.51 -3.06 -2.39
N TYR A 53 4.74 -3.13 -1.08
CA TYR A 53 3.78 -3.60 -0.10
C TYR A 53 3.28 -2.38 0.66
N LEU A 54 1.97 -2.26 0.82
CA LEU A 54 1.34 -1.09 1.41
C LEU A 54 0.69 -1.43 2.74
N TYR A 55 0.54 -0.42 3.60
CA TYR A 55 -0.36 -0.44 4.74
C TYR A 55 -1.12 0.89 4.85
N THR A 56 -2.35 0.82 5.36
CA THR A 56 -3.13 2.00 5.80
C THR A 56 -3.49 1.81 7.26
N ASP A 57 -3.51 2.91 8.02
CA ASP A 57 -3.99 2.90 9.39
C ASP A 57 -5.52 2.69 9.42
N SER A 58 -5.99 1.83 10.31
CA SER A 58 -7.41 1.57 10.54
C SER A 58 -7.71 1.62 12.04
N ILE A 59 -8.98 1.80 12.41
CA ILE A 59 -9.44 1.69 13.80
C ILE A 59 -10.49 0.59 13.87
N GLU A 60 -10.17 -0.48 14.59
CA GLU A 60 -11.08 -1.62 14.82
C GLU A 60 -11.31 -1.78 16.32
N GLY A 61 -12.57 -1.72 16.75
CA GLY A 61 -12.92 -1.85 18.17
C GLY A 61 -12.38 -0.73 19.08
N GLY A 62 -11.87 0.37 18.52
CA GLY A 62 -11.22 1.45 19.28
C GLY A 62 -9.70 1.30 19.43
N GLU A 63 -9.11 0.27 18.82
CA GLU A 63 -7.66 0.04 18.78
C GLU A 63 -7.10 0.29 17.38
N LEU A 64 -5.82 0.65 17.30
CA LEU A 64 -5.12 0.82 16.04
C LEU A 64 -4.96 -0.54 15.36
N SER A 65 -5.44 -0.65 14.13
CA SER A 65 -5.33 -1.81 13.25
C SER A 65 -4.72 -1.38 11.91
N TYR A 66 -4.49 -2.33 11.02
CA TYR A 66 -3.91 -2.08 9.70
C TYR A 66 -4.64 -2.85 8.62
N ILE A 67 -4.74 -2.24 7.44
CA ILE A 67 -5.16 -2.91 6.22
C ILE A 67 -3.96 -2.95 5.27
N PHE A 68 -3.72 -4.13 4.71
CA PHE A 68 -2.57 -4.41 3.87
C PHE A 68 -2.97 -4.64 2.43
N SER A 69 -2.15 -4.15 1.50
CA SER A 69 -2.24 -4.42 0.07
C SER A 69 -0.85 -4.46 -0.56
N GLU A 70 -0.78 -4.72 -1.86
CA GLU A 70 0.47 -4.80 -2.62
C GLU A 70 0.21 -4.43 -4.09
N GLY A 71 1.23 -3.98 -4.80
CA GLY A 71 1.07 -3.55 -6.18
C GLY A 71 2.35 -3.01 -6.81
N TYR A 72 2.20 -2.44 -8.00
CA TYR A 72 3.29 -1.86 -8.77
C TYR A 72 3.19 -0.33 -8.79
N VAL A 73 4.33 0.33 -8.61
CA VAL A 73 4.45 1.78 -8.75
C VAL A 73 4.28 2.17 -10.22
N ILE A 74 3.36 3.09 -10.48
CA ILE A 74 3.08 3.65 -11.81
C ILE A 74 3.14 5.18 -11.77
N PRO A 75 3.47 5.86 -12.88
CA PRO A 75 3.30 7.30 -12.97
C PRO A 75 1.84 7.67 -12.72
N ASN A 76 1.60 8.81 -12.10
CA ASN A 76 0.25 9.29 -11.84
C ASN A 76 -0.57 9.37 -13.15
N PRO A 77 -1.65 8.59 -13.30
CA PRO A 77 -2.50 8.63 -14.48
C PRO A 77 -3.52 9.78 -14.46
N TYR A 78 -3.59 10.54 -13.36
CA TYR A 78 -4.62 11.56 -13.11
C TYR A 78 -4.01 12.98 -13.08
N GLU A 79 -4.23 13.74 -14.15
CA GLU A 79 -3.72 15.12 -14.27
C GLU A 79 -4.25 16.10 -13.19
N PHE A 80 -5.39 15.77 -12.57
CA PHE A 80 -6.08 16.62 -11.60
C PHE A 80 -5.64 16.41 -10.15
N LYS A 81 -4.72 15.46 -9.88
CA LYS A 81 -4.17 15.20 -8.55
C LYS A 81 -2.66 15.42 -8.55
N PRO A 82 -2.07 15.92 -7.45
CA PRO A 82 -0.68 16.33 -7.41
C PRO A 82 0.31 15.17 -7.18
N TYR A 83 -0.05 13.92 -7.48
CA TYR A 83 0.86 12.79 -7.30
C TYR A 83 1.90 12.75 -8.42
N LYS A 84 3.12 12.36 -8.05
CA LYS A 84 4.13 11.88 -9.00
C LYS A 84 3.93 10.38 -9.22
N TRP A 85 3.79 9.64 -8.13
CA TRP A 85 3.66 8.18 -8.13
C TRP A 85 2.34 7.72 -7.54
N CYS A 86 1.75 6.72 -8.19
CA CYS A 86 0.61 5.95 -7.71
C CYS A 86 1.01 4.46 -7.62
N CYS A 87 0.20 3.66 -6.92
CA CYS A 87 0.30 2.21 -6.92
C CYS A 87 -0.91 1.62 -7.64
N LYS A 88 -0.66 0.76 -8.63
CA LYS A 88 -1.68 -0.13 -9.19
C LYS A 88 -1.68 -1.43 -8.40
N LEU A 89 -2.77 -1.67 -7.67
CA LEU A 89 -2.94 -2.81 -6.79
C LEU A 89 -2.89 -4.12 -7.61
N ALA A 90 -2.17 -5.11 -7.10
CA ALA A 90 -2.02 -6.42 -7.72
C ALA A 90 -2.99 -7.44 -7.10
N GLY A 91 -3.64 -8.25 -7.94
CA GLY A 91 -4.58 -9.30 -7.54
C GLY A 91 -5.74 -9.46 -8.52
N ASP A 92 -6.46 -10.58 -8.45
CA ASP A 92 -7.66 -10.83 -9.28
C ASP A 92 -8.84 -9.93 -8.87
N GLU A 93 -8.81 -9.41 -7.64
CA GLU A 93 -9.55 -8.25 -7.11
C GLU A 93 -8.61 -7.52 -6.13
N PRO A 94 -8.79 -6.21 -5.83
CA PRO A 94 -7.90 -5.51 -4.90
C PRO A 94 -7.95 -6.21 -3.54
N TYR A 95 -6.91 -7.02 -3.28
CA TYR A 95 -6.83 -7.87 -2.10
C TYR A 95 -6.42 -7.01 -0.92
N PHE A 96 -7.36 -6.78 -0.02
CA PHE A 96 -7.14 -6.17 1.28
C PHE A 96 -7.03 -7.29 2.32
N GLU A 97 -5.93 -7.30 3.06
CA GLU A 97 -5.73 -8.21 4.19
C GLU A 97 -5.75 -7.40 5.48
N TYR A 98 -6.67 -7.73 6.40
CA TYR A 98 -6.76 -7.08 7.71
C TYR A 98 -5.69 -7.63 8.65
N LEU A 99 -5.28 -6.84 9.65
CA LEU A 99 -4.25 -7.20 10.61
C LEU A 99 -4.49 -8.56 11.29
N ASP A 100 -5.72 -8.88 11.67
CA ASP A 100 -6.08 -10.17 12.27
C ASP A 100 -5.87 -11.37 11.33
N GLU A 101 -6.13 -11.18 10.02
CA GLU A 101 -5.89 -12.22 9.02
C GLU A 101 -4.40 -12.36 8.72
N TYR A 102 -3.70 -11.23 8.67
CA TYR A 102 -2.25 -11.18 8.49
C TYR A 102 -1.52 -11.88 9.64
N ASN A 103 -1.87 -11.57 10.90
CA ASN A 103 -1.22 -12.14 12.10
C ASN A 103 -1.35 -13.66 12.17
N LYS A 104 -2.48 -14.24 11.76
CA LYS A 104 -2.68 -15.70 11.69
C LYS A 104 -1.66 -16.43 10.82
N ARG A 105 -1.00 -15.72 9.88
CA ARG A 105 0.01 -16.31 9.00
C ARG A 105 1.42 -16.28 9.57
N PHE A 106 1.65 -15.48 10.62
CA PHE A 106 2.95 -15.35 11.29
C PHE A 106 2.99 -16.09 12.64
N ASP A 107 1.98 -16.92 12.96
CA ASP A 107 1.88 -17.72 14.19
C ASP A 107 1.99 -16.85 15.47
N VAL A 108 1.34 -15.68 15.44
CA VAL A 108 1.22 -14.75 16.60
C VAL A 108 -0.09 -14.96 17.32
#